data_AF-A0A3N5WQV6-F1
#
_entry.id   AF-A0A3N5WQV6-F1
#
_cell.length_a   1.000
_cell.length_b   1.000
_cell.length_c   1.000
_cell.angle_alpha   90.00
_cell.angle_beta   90.00
_cell.angle_gamma   90.00
#
_symmetry.space_group_name_H-M   'P 1'
#
loop_
_entity.id
_entity.type
_entity.pdbx_description
1 polymer ?
#
loop_
_entity_poly.entity_id
_entity_poly.type
_entity_poly.pdbx_seq_one_letter_code
_entity_poly.pdbx_strand_id
1 'polypeptide(L)' 'MINDLEYIELPDRRLDDRLRRLVDQLSAMPEESIPAACGEWHEVKAAYRFF' A
#
# COMPACT_ATOMS: atom_id res chain seq x y z
N MET A 1 -8.74 1.00 -14.84
CA MET A 1 -7.59 0.36 -14.17
C MET A 1 -8.14 -0.93 -13.58
N ILE A 2 -7.52 -2.07 -13.90
CA ILE A 2 -8.07 -3.40 -13.60
C ILE A 2 -8.19 -3.55 -12.07
N ASN A 3 -9.31 -4.09 -11.61
CA ASN A 3 -9.67 -4.22 -10.20
C ASN A 3 -8.98 -5.44 -9.56
N ASP A 4 -7.67 -5.61 -9.81
CA ASP A 4 -6.90 -6.82 -9.44
C ASP A 4 -6.89 -7.09 -7.92
N LEU A 5 -7.26 -6.09 -7.12
CA LEU A 5 -7.34 -6.19 -5.66
C LEU A 5 -8.69 -6.73 -5.14
N GLU A 6 -9.72 -6.87 -5.98
CA GLU A 6 -11.06 -7.30 -5.53
C GLU A 6 -11.11 -8.76 -5.06
N TYR A 7 -10.22 -9.60 -5.54
CA TYR A 7 -10.15 -11.02 -5.18
C TYR A 7 -9.15 -11.31 -4.07
N ILE A 8 -8.52 -10.26 -3.51
CA ILE A 8 -7.60 -10.40 -2.39
C ILE A 8 -8.41 -10.38 -1.11
N GLU A 9 -8.37 -11.48 -0.37
CA GLU A 9 -9.00 -11.60 0.94
C GLU A 9 -7.91 -11.71 2.01
N LEU A 10 -7.65 -10.59 2.70
CA LEU A 10 -6.79 -10.59 3.88
C LEU A 10 -7.62 -10.88 5.14
N PRO A 11 -7.04 -11.54 6.16
CA PRO A 11 -7.78 -11.94 7.35
C PRO A 11 -8.27 -10.75 8.21
N ASP A 12 -7.82 -9.53 7.90
CA ASP A 12 -8.21 -8.30 8.58
C ASP A 12 -8.48 -7.22 7.53
N ARG A 13 -9.69 -6.63 7.55
CA ARG A 13 -10.11 -5.53 6.67
C ARG A 13 -9.12 -4.36 6.65
N ARG A 14 -8.44 -4.08 7.77
CA ARG A 14 -7.45 -2.99 7.85
C ARG A 14 -6.23 -3.27 6.96
N LEU A 15 -5.93 -4.54 6.69
CA LEU A 15 -4.88 -4.92 5.76
C LEU A 15 -5.33 -4.70 4.31
N ASP A 16 -6.59 -4.99 3.96
CA ASP A 16 -7.13 -4.70 2.62
C ASP A 16 -7.11 -3.19 2.33
N ASP A 17 -7.58 -2.38 3.30
CA ASP A 17 -7.56 -0.93 3.20
C ASP A 17 -6.12 -0.40 3.04
N ARG A 18 -5.16 -1.03 3.71
CA ARG A 18 -3.73 -0.68 3.59
C ARG A 18 -3.17 -1.08 2.24
N LEU A 19 -3.48 -2.28 1.74
CA LEU A 19 -3.02 -2.76 0.44
C LEU A 19 -3.45 -1.80 -0.67
N ARG A 20 -4.72 -1.38 -0.67
CA ARG A 20 -5.24 -0.41 -1.64
C ARG A 20 -4.45 0.89 -1.62
N ARG A 21 -4.19 1.46 -0.44
CA ARG A 21 -3.38 2.68 -0.28
C ARG A 21 -1.95 2.51 -0.77
N LEU A 22 -1.30 1.39 -0.43
CA LEU A 22 0.07 1.12 -0.87
C LEU A 22 0.15 0.98 -2.39
N VAL A 23 -0.82 0.32 -3.01
CA VAL A 23 -0.90 0.20 -4.48
C VAL A 23 -1.08 1.58 -5.11
N ASP A 24 -1.98 2.42 -4.59
CA ASP A 24 -2.17 3.79 -5.09
C ASP A 24 -0.88 4.61 -4.97
N GLN A 25 -0.21 4.57 -3.81
CA GLN A 25 1.03 5.33 -3.55
C GLN A 25 2.20 4.86 -4.43
N LEU A 26 2.42 3.55 -4.49
CA LEU A 26 3.57 2.98 -5.22
C LEU A 26 3.36 3.00 -6.74
N SER A 27 2.12 2.87 -7.22
CA SER A 27 1.82 2.97 -8.66
C SER A 27 1.92 4.40 -9.18
N ALA A 28 1.67 5.41 -8.34
CA ALA A 28 1.85 6.82 -8.68
C ALA A 28 3.34 7.20 -8.83
N MET A 29 4.24 6.52 -8.11
CA MET A 29 5.68 6.82 -8.08
C MET A 29 6.52 5.52 -8.13
N PRO A 30 6.49 4.76 -9.23
CA PRO A 30 7.07 3.41 -9.27
C PRO A 30 8.61 3.37 -9.18
N GLU A 31 9.29 4.48 -9.48
CA GLU A 31 10.75 4.60 -9.40
C GLU A 31 11.22 5.03 -8.00
N GLU A 32 10.30 5.49 -7.15
CA GLU A 32 10.63 5.99 -5.83
C GLU A 32 10.74 4.85 -4.80
N SER A 33 11.58 5.09 -3.79
CA SER A 33 11.67 4.18 -2.65
C SER A 33 10.37 4.20 -1.81
N ILE A 34 10.08 3.12 -1.08
CA ILE A 34 8.91 3.05 -0.18
C ILE A 34 8.80 4.29 0.75
N PRO A 35 9.88 4.74 1.43
CA PRO A 35 9.80 5.95 2.25
C PRO A 35 9.48 7.23 1.47
N ALA A 36 9.96 7.35 0.23
CA ALA A 36 9.70 8.51 -0.62
C ALA A 36 8.26 8.51 -1.17
N ALA A 37 7.71 7.34 -1.50
CA ALA A 37 6.35 7.20 -2.04
C ALA A 37 5.25 7.24 -0.95
N CYS A 38 5.53 6.76 0.27
CA CYS A 38 4.52 6.60 1.33
C CYS A 38 4.32 7.86 2.21
N GLY A 39 5.04 8.95 1.99
CA GLY A 39 4.83 10.21 2.71
C GLY A 39 5.35 10.20 4.16
N GLU A 40 4.45 10.32 5.13
CA GLU A 40 4.80 10.57 6.54
C GLU A 40 5.33 9.33 7.27
N TRP A 41 6.08 9.54 8.36
CA TRP A 41 6.74 8.44 9.09
C TRP A 41 5.79 7.34 9.58
N HIS A 42 4.53 7.67 9.90
CA HIS A 42 3.56 6.65 10.30
C HIS A 42 3.13 5.75 9.13
N GLU A 43 3.07 6.29 7.92
CA GLU A 43 2.72 5.56 6.69
C GLU A 43 3.89 4.68 6.26
N VAL A 44 5.12 5.21 6.29
CA VAL A 44 6.33 4.44 6.02
C VAL A 44 6.46 3.24 6.96
N LYS A 45 6.26 3.44 8.27
CA LYS A 45 6.23 2.31 9.24
C LYS A 45 5.09 1.32 8.97
N ALA A 46 3.94 1.82 8.54
CA ALA A 46 2.79 0.98 8.22
C ALA A 46 3.05 0.12 6.97
N ALA A 47 3.75 0.65 5.97
CA ALA A 47 4.20 -0.05 4.78
C ALA A 47 5.17 -1.18 5.13
N TYR A 48 6.25 -0.89 5.89
CA TYR A 48 7.22 -1.91 6.29
C TYR A 48 6.66 -2.98 7.23
N ARG A 49 5.55 -2.72 7.94
CA ARG A 49 4.85 -3.75 8.74
C ARG A 49 3.88 -4.59 7.92
N PHE A 50 3.56 -4.15 6.71
CA PHE A 50 2.61 -4.83 5.83
C PHE A 50 3.32 -5.88 4.97
N PHE A 51 4.52 -5.57 4.46
CA PHE A 51 5.42 -6.52 3.80
C PHE A 51 6.09 -7.46 4.81
#